data_AF-A0A962G6C2-F1
#
_entry.id   AF-A0A962G6C2-F1
#
_cell.length_a   1.000
_cell.length_b   1.000
_cell.length_c   1.000
_cell.angle_alpha   90.00
_cell.angle_beta   90.00
_cell.angle_gamma   90.00
#
_symmetry.space_group_name_H-M   'P 1'
#
loop_
_entity.id
_entity.type
_entity.pdbx_description
1 polymer ?
#
loop_
_entity_poly.entity_id
_entity_poly.type
_entity_poly.pdbx_seq_one_letter_code
_entity_poly.pdbx_strand_id
1 'polypeptide(L)'
;VGGGGFGTIGCSVTQAAADLVADPATPSDVRQVASTVLENNLLAVAPDETTAIAFMAPAMATAQTNNLGGRLAELRSGDMGGTVSAGGLTFLSHGIPVSFGSLASLLSVDDDESARNEEKRTLLGGTRLGLWINGTLGSSDSDRRSSNSAFKSDTWSLTSGLDYRFTDRFFAGVALGYSSMSADFAGDQGSLDANAKSLFLYSGYSTPNGLSFDGSLSYMRSDYSQKRVIELFELDASGTGYQSMGRDIARGDPTVNQFGANFGITYTIMRNTW
;
A
#
# COMPACT_ATOMS: atom_id res chain seq x y z
N VAL A 1 19.39 10.75 -22.73
CA VAL A 1 20.81 11.13 -22.56
C VAL A 1 20.83 12.53 -21.98
N GLY A 2 21.12 12.65 -20.69
CA GLY A 2 21.12 13.93 -19.97
C GLY A 2 22.08 13.86 -18.78
N GLY A 3 23.35 14.14 -19.07
CA GLY A 3 24.26 14.86 -18.18
C GLY A 3 24.61 14.30 -16.80
N GLY A 4 25.22 13.10 -16.72
CA GLY A 4 25.91 12.64 -15.51
C GLY A 4 27.23 13.38 -15.24
N GLY A 5 27.15 14.66 -14.86
CA GLY A 5 28.31 15.51 -14.55
C GLY A 5 28.81 15.45 -13.10
N PHE A 6 27.97 15.00 -12.16
CA PHE A 6 28.26 15.09 -10.72
C PHE A 6 28.90 13.84 -10.10
N GLY A 7 28.99 12.71 -10.80
CA GLY A 7 29.45 11.45 -10.21
C GLY A 7 30.87 11.50 -9.65
N THR A 8 31.82 12.02 -10.43
CA THR A 8 33.24 12.07 -10.05
C THR A 8 33.54 13.20 -9.07
N ILE A 9 32.96 14.37 -9.30
CA ILE A 9 33.16 15.56 -8.46
C ILE A 9 32.48 15.36 -7.10
N GLY A 10 31.25 14.85 -7.09
CA GLY A 10 30.50 14.54 -5.87
C GLY A 10 31.18 13.53 -4.97
N CYS A 11 31.77 12.47 -5.55
CA CYS A 11 32.56 11.50 -4.80
C CYS A 11 33.81 12.15 -4.18
N SER A 12 34.49 13.03 -4.93
CA SER A 12 35.69 13.72 -4.43
C SER A 12 35.43 14.66 -3.25
N VAL A 13 34.33 15.45 -3.28
CA VAL A 13 34.00 16.36 -2.17
C VAL A 13 33.50 15.62 -0.94
N THR A 14 32.79 14.51 -1.13
CA THR A 14 32.34 13.65 -0.04
C THR A 14 33.53 12.95 0.63
N GLN A 15 34.50 12.49 -0.18
CA GLN A 15 35.74 11.91 0.33
C GLN A 15 36.59 12.95 1.07
N ALA A 16 36.71 14.17 0.55
CA ALA A 16 37.45 15.24 1.21
C ALA A 16 36.84 15.59 2.60
N ALA A 17 35.51 15.63 2.70
CA ALA A 17 34.82 15.80 3.98
C ALA A 17 35.10 14.62 4.93
N ALA A 18 35.05 13.38 4.44
CA ALA A 18 35.37 12.19 5.24
C ALA A 18 36.81 12.20 5.76
N ASP A 19 37.78 12.58 4.93
CA ASP A 19 39.19 12.67 5.31
C ASP A 19 39.41 13.74 6.40
N LEU A 20 38.76 14.90 6.29
CA LEU A 20 38.80 15.96 7.31
C LEU A 20 38.16 15.54 8.64
N VAL A 21 37.09 14.74 8.60
CA VAL A 21 36.46 14.17 9.80
C VAL A 21 37.37 13.15 10.47
N ALA A 22 38.07 12.33 9.69
CA ALA A 22 38.95 11.28 10.17
C ALA A 22 40.32 11.78 10.69
N ASP A 23 40.79 12.93 10.18
CA ASP A 23 42.09 13.48 10.58
C ASP A 23 42.03 14.12 11.99
N PRO A 24 42.80 13.59 12.98
CA PRO A 24 42.86 14.14 14.33
C PRO A 24 43.44 15.57 14.38
N ALA A 25 44.24 15.97 13.39
CA ALA A 25 44.84 17.30 13.28
C ALA A 25 43.85 18.37 12.77
N THR A 26 42.70 17.99 12.20
CA THR A 26 41.70 18.94 11.71
C THR A 26 41.14 19.79 12.86
N PRO A 27 41.13 21.13 12.74
CA PRO A 27 40.49 22.04 13.71
C PRO A 27 39.03 21.66 14.01
N SER A 28 38.58 21.86 15.25
CA SER A 28 37.26 21.38 15.69
C SER A 28 36.07 22.03 14.95
N ASP A 29 36.21 23.30 14.58
CA ASP A 29 35.25 24.06 13.79
C ASP A 29 35.15 23.52 12.36
N VAL A 30 36.29 23.26 11.71
CA VAL A 30 36.35 22.64 10.38
C VAL A 30 35.79 21.22 10.41
N ARG A 31 36.14 20.44 11.44
CA ARG A 31 35.63 19.07 11.62
C ARG A 31 34.11 19.02 11.74
N GLN A 32 33.50 19.97 12.46
CA GLN A 32 32.05 20.04 12.61
C GLN A 32 31.34 20.33 11.28
N VAL A 33 31.88 21.26 10.49
CA VAL A 33 31.35 21.56 9.15
C VAL A 33 31.55 20.38 8.21
N ALA A 34 32.73 19.75 8.23
CA ALA A 34 33.02 18.55 7.44
C ALA A 34 32.06 17.40 7.77
N SER A 35 31.72 17.18 9.05
CA SER A 35 30.72 16.19 9.44
C SER A 35 29.34 16.50 8.86
N THR A 36 28.94 17.77 8.87
CA THR A 36 27.64 18.21 8.31
C THR A 36 27.59 17.99 6.80
N VAL A 37 28.65 18.35 6.08
CA VAL A 37 28.76 18.13 4.63
C VAL A 37 28.76 16.64 4.31
N LEU A 38 29.51 15.84 5.06
CA LEU A 38 29.56 14.39 4.90
C LEU A 38 28.17 13.76 5.10
N GLU A 39 27.47 14.12 6.17
CA GLU A 39 26.12 13.63 6.45
C GLU A 39 25.14 14.01 5.33
N ASN A 40 25.12 15.28 4.90
CA ASN A 40 24.24 15.74 3.83
C ASN A 40 24.52 15.01 2.51
N ASN A 41 25.79 14.85 2.14
CA ASN A 41 26.17 14.19 0.89
C ASN A 41 25.84 12.69 0.91
N LEU A 42 26.05 12.01 2.05
CA LEU A 42 25.69 10.60 2.20
C LEU A 42 24.17 10.38 2.13
N LEU A 43 23.38 11.27 2.76
CA LEU A 43 21.93 11.23 2.67
C LEU A 43 21.44 11.48 1.25
N ALA A 44 22.03 12.43 0.52
CA ALA A 44 21.65 12.74 -0.87
C ALA A 44 21.90 11.56 -1.84
N VAL A 45 22.85 10.68 -1.52
CA VAL A 45 23.19 9.51 -2.34
C VAL A 45 22.50 8.23 -1.83
N ALA A 46 21.93 8.24 -0.63
CA ALA A 46 21.22 7.11 -0.05
C ALA A 46 20.05 6.64 -0.93
N PRO A 47 19.80 5.32 -1.06
CA PRO A 47 18.72 4.77 -1.87
C PRO A 47 17.41 4.72 -1.08
N ASP A 48 17.03 5.81 -0.43
CA ASP A 48 15.88 5.85 0.48
C ASP A 48 14.56 5.54 -0.24
N GLU A 49 14.36 6.11 -1.44
CA GLU A 49 13.16 5.90 -2.25
C GLU A 49 13.05 4.44 -2.73
N THR A 50 14.17 3.86 -3.16
CA THR A 50 14.20 2.46 -3.59
C THR A 50 13.99 1.51 -2.42
N THR A 51 14.52 1.85 -1.24
CA THR A 51 14.31 1.05 -0.02
C THR A 51 12.87 1.16 0.48
N ALA A 52 12.22 2.30 0.29
CA ALA A 52 10.81 2.50 0.65
C ALA A 52 9.88 1.56 -0.14
N ILE A 53 10.19 1.22 -1.40
CA ILE A 53 9.43 0.26 -2.22
C ILE A 53 9.27 -1.09 -1.49
N ALA A 54 10.31 -1.55 -0.78
CA ALA A 54 10.28 -2.82 -0.05
C ALA A 54 9.23 -2.86 1.07
N PHE A 55 8.89 -1.70 1.65
CA PHE A 55 7.86 -1.57 2.68
C PHE A 55 6.48 -1.25 2.08
N MET A 56 6.45 -0.47 1.01
CA MET A 56 5.21 0.01 0.39
C MET A 56 4.52 -1.06 -0.47
N ALA A 57 5.29 -1.88 -1.20
CA ALA A 57 4.71 -2.94 -2.02
C ALA A 57 3.87 -3.94 -1.18
N PRO A 58 4.36 -4.43 -0.02
CA PRO A 58 3.54 -5.25 0.87
C PRO A 58 2.31 -4.52 1.46
N ALA A 59 2.41 -3.23 1.73
CA ALA A 59 1.29 -2.44 2.26
C ALA A 59 0.12 -2.35 1.25
N MET A 60 0.43 -2.08 -0.03
CA MET A 60 -0.57 -2.07 -1.11
C MET A 60 -1.21 -3.45 -1.31
N ALA A 61 -0.41 -4.52 -1.23
CA ALA A 61 -0.89 -5.90 -1.29
C ALA A 61 -1.84 -6.24 -0.13
N THR A 62 -1.50 -5.79 1.08
CA THR A 62 -2.30 -5.98 2.28
C THR A 62 -3.65 -5.26 2.18
N ALA A 63 -3.67 -4.01 1.71
CA ALA A 63 -4.91 -3.24 1.55
C ALA A 63 -5.92 -3.94 0.62
N GLN A 64 -5.48 -4.43 -0.53
CA GLN A 64 -6.36 -5.14 -1.47
C GLN A 64 -6.75 -6.54 -0.96
N THR A 65 -5.86 -7.22 -0.24
CA THR A 65 -6.17 -8.52 0.40
C THR A 65 -7.20 -8.36 1.52
N ASN A 66 -7.16 -7.26 2.28
CA ASN A 66 -8.15 -6.94 3.31
C ASN A 66 -9.53 -6.67 2.70
N ASN A 67 -9.58 -5.94 1.57
CA ASN A 67 -10.83 -5.74 0.82
C ASN A 67 -11.46 -7.09 0.41
N LEU A 68 -10.64 -8.06 -0.04
CA LEU A 68 -11.11 -9.41 -0.34
C LEU A 68 -11.53 -10.19 0.92
N GLY A 69 -10.77 -10.07 2.01
CA GLY A 69 -11.08 -10.70 3.30
C GLY A 69 -12.45 -10.28 3.84
N GLY A 70 -12.80 -8.99 3.70
CA GLY A 70 -14.13 -8.48 4.03
C GLY A 70 -15.25 -9.21 3.27
N ARG A 71 -15.10 -9.38 1.95
CA ARG A 71 -16.06 -10.14 1.15
C ARG A 71 -16.11 -11.63 1.53
N LEU A 72 -14.97 -12.26 1.78
CA LEU A 72 -14.95 -13.67 2.20
C LEU A 72 -15.68 -13.86 3.54
N ALA A 73 -15.56 -12.92 4.47
CA ALA A 73 -16.31 -12.94 5.72
C ALA A 73 -17.83 -12.83 5.48
N GLU A 74 -18.27 -11.94 4.59
CA GLU A 74 -19.69 -11.84 4.17
C GLU A 74 -20.21 -13.16 3.56
N LEU A 75 -19.40 -13.80 2.71
CA LEU A 75 -19.81 -15.05 2.04
C LEU A 75 -19.92 -16.24 3.00
N ARG A 76 -19.16 -16.22 4.12
CA ARG A 76 -19.23 -17.25 5.18
C ARG A 76 -20.50 -17.17 6.02
N SER A 77 -21.11 -15.99 6.21
CA SER A 77 -22.31 -15.84 7.04
C SER A 77 -23.62 -16.20 6.34
N GLY A 78 -23.57 -16.79 5.13
CA GLY A 78 -24.70 -17.46 4.48
C GLY A 78 -25.67 -16.56 3.69
N ASP A 79 -25.85 -15.29 4.06
CA ASP A 79 -27.02 -14.50 3.65
C ASP A 79 -26.95 -13.74 2.29
N MET A 80 -26.03 -14.08 1.38
CA MET A 80 -25.76 -13.20 0.21
C MET A 80 -25.76 -13.88 -1.16
N GLY A 81 -26.69 -14.81 -1.41
CA GLY A 81 -27.07 -15.12 -2.79
C GLY A 81 -27.78 -13.90 -3.41
N GLY A 82 -27.27 -13.37 -4.52
CA GLY A 82 -27.98 -12.40 -5.35
C GLY A 82 -27.72 -10.93 -5.00
N THR A 83 -26.90 -10.62 -4.00
CA THR A 83 -26.74 -9.25 -3.51
C THR A 83 -25.64 -8.47 -4.24
N VAL A 84 -25.82 -7.15 -4.29
CA VAL A 84 -24.73 -6.19 -4.56
C VAL A 84 -24.23 -5.71 -3.20
N SER A 85 -22.98 -6.00 -2.83
CA SER A 85 -22.41 -5.50 -1.57
C SER A 85 -21.39 -4.38 -1.81
N ALA A 86 -21.58 -3.27 -1.10
CA ALA A 86 -20.66 -2.14 -1.00
C ALA A 86 -20.22 -1.90 0.45
N GLY A 87 -20.41 -2.90 1.32
CA GLY A 87 -20.24 -2.78 2.77
C GLY A 87 -18.79 -2.71 3.24
N GLY A 88 -17.81 -3.10 2.41
CA GLY A 88 -16.39 -3.10 2.78
C GLY A 88 -15.65 -1.80 2.47
N LEU A 89 -16.33 -0.69 2.23
CA LEU A 89 -15.68 0.63 2.21
C LEU A 89 -15.12 0.94 3.59
N THR A 90 -13.81 1.10 3.71
CA THR A 90 -13.11 1.28 4.99
C THR A 90 -12.17 2.47 4.91
N PHE A 91 -12.21 3.36 5.91
CA PHE A 91 -11.24 4.45 6.07
C PHE A 91 -10.27 4.10 7.19
N LEU A 92 -8.97 4.10 6.90
CA LEU A 92 -7.89 3.90 7.85
C LEU A 92 -7.36 5.28 8.27
N SER A 93 -7.70 5.72 9.48
CA SER A 93 -7.06 6.88 10.11
C SER A 93 -6.19 6.38 11.26
N HIS A 94 -4.89 6.71 11.25
CA HIS A 94 -3.95 6.30 12.29
C HIS A 94 -3.94 4.78 12.55
N GLY A 95 -4.18 3.96 11.52
CA GLY A 95 -4.22 2.50 11.62
C GLY A 95 -5.54 1.88 12.12
N ILE A 96 -6.60 2.68 12.36
CA ILE A 96 -7.92 2.17 12.77
C ILE A 96 -8.86 2.12 11.55
N PRO A 97 -9.37 0.93 11.15
CA PRO A 97 -10.35 0.80 10.08
C PRO A 97 -11.75 1.23 10.53
N VAL A 98 -12.33 2.23 9.86
CA VAL A 98 -13.72 2.68 9.99
C VAL A 98 -14.50 2.21 8.76
N SER A 99 -15.37 1.21 8.92
CA SER A 99 -16.19 0.67 7.82
C SER A 99 -17.47 1.51 7.62
N PHE A 100 -17.72 1.92 6.37
CA PHE A 100 -18.93 2.60 5.92
C PHE A 100 -19.95 1.59 5.39
N GLY A 101 -20.33 0.63 6.24
CA GLY A 101 -21.20 -0.49 5.89
C GLY A 101 -22.59 -0.15 5.33
N SER A 102 -22.99 1.14 5.29
CA SER A 102 -24.35 1.58 4.95
C SER A 102 -24.59 1.96 3.48
N LEU A 103 -23.59 1.91 2.59
CA LEU A 103 -23.85 2.22 1.16
C LEU A 103 -24.66 1.13 0.44
N ALA A 104 -24.66 -0.11 0.94
CA ALA A 104 -25.48 -1.20 0.40
C ALA A 104 -26.99 -0.90 0.52
N SER A 105 -27.42 -0.16 1.55
CA SER A 105 -28.81 0.25 1.76
C SER A 105 -29.31 1.27 0.73
N LEU A 106 -28.42 2.05 0.10
CA LEU A 106 -28.76 3.01 -0.95
C LEU A 106 -28.95 2.35 -2.33
N LEU A 107 -28.43 1.13 -2.49
CA LEU A 107 -28.59 0.32 -3.71
C LEU A 107 -29.70 -0.74 -3.56
N SER A 108 -30.21 -0.95 -2.34
CA SER A 108 -31.44 -1.69 -2.11
C SER A 108 -32.62 -0.87 -2.62
N VAL A 109 -33.30 -1.33 -3.66
CA VAL A 109 -34.63 -0.81 -4.01
C VAL A 109 -35.60 -1.35 -2.96
N ASP A 110 -36.06 -0.50 -2.06
CA ASP A 110 -37.20 -0.81 -1.18
C ASP A 110 -38.45 -0.92 -2.07
N ASP A 111 -39.05 -2.11 -2.08
CA ASP A 111 -40.39 -2.33 -2.62
C ASP A 111 -41.25 -2.84 -1.45
N ASP A 112 -42.00 -1.91 -0.84
CA ASP A 112 -42.77 -2.05 0.40
C ASP A 112 -43.91 -3.11 0.35
N GLU A 113 -44.11 -3.80 -0.79
CA GLU A 113 -45.24 -4.73 -1.00
C GLU A 113 -44.88 -6.24 -0.99
N SER A 114 -43.64 -6.62 -0.68
CA SER A 114 -43.17 -8.01 -0.82
C SER A 114 -42.99 -8.78 0.49
N ALA A 115 -43.83 -8.55 1.50
CA ALA A 115 -43.78 -9.27 2.79
C ALA A 115 -44.38 -10.70 2.78
N ARG A 116 -44.65 -11.31 1.60
CA ARG A 116 -45.38 -12.60 1.51
C ARG A 116 -44.80 -13.66 0.58
N ASN A 117 -43.67 -13.42 -0.08
CA ASN A 117 -42.97 -14.46 -0.86
C ASN A 117 -41.52 -14.54 -0.39
N GLU A 118 -41.10 -15.74 0.03
CA GLU A 118 -39.77 -16.08 0.58
C GLU A 118 -38.61 -15.98 -0.44
N GLU A 119 -38.80 -15.29 -1.56
CA GLU A 119 -37.71 -14.88 -2.45
C GLU A 119 -37.51 -13.38 -2.32
N LYS A 120 -36.62 -12.99 -1.39
CA LYS A 120 -36.01 -11.64 -1.42
C LYS A 120 -35.33 -11.49 -2.78
N ARG A 121 -36.03 -10.89 -3.73
CA ARG A 121 -35.51 -10.52 -5.05
C ARG A 121 -34.56 -9.35 -4.85
N THR A 122 -33.31 -9.70 -4.60
CA THR A 122 -32.17 -8.79 -4.69
C THR A 122 -32.06 -8.22 -6.11
N LEU A 123 -31.26 -7.16 -6.34
CA LEU A 123 -31.06 -6.55 -7.67
C LEU A 123 -30.70 -7.56 -8.80
N LEU A 124 -30.16 -8.72 -8.45
CA LEU A 124 -29.85 -9.82 -9.36
C LEU A 124 -30.89 -10.96 -9.35
N GLY A 125 -32.11 -10.72 -8.86
CA GLY A 125 -33.27 -11.59 -9.01
C GLY A 125 -33.19 -12.95 -8.28
N GLY A 126 -32.71 -12.99 -7.03
CA GLY A 126 -32.61 -14.26 -6.28
C GLY A 126 -31.59 -15.25 -6.85
N THR A 127 -30.70 -14.79 -7.74
CA THR A 127 -29.66 -15.63 -8.34
C THR A 127 -28.54 -15.94 -7.34
N ARG A 128 -27.79 -17.01 -7.60
CA ARG A 128 -26.60 -17.37 -6.80
C ARG A 128 -25.36 -16.53 -7.13
N LEU A 129 -25.51 -15.47 -7.94
CA LEU A 129 -24.46 -14.55 -8.35
C LEU A 129 -24.37 -13.38 -7.37
N GLY A 130 -23.16 -13.01 -6.96
CA GLY A 130 -22.87 -11.83 -6.15
C GLY A 130 -21.93 -10.88 -6.90
N LEU A 131 -22.18 -9.59 -6.75
CA LEU A 131 -21.27 -8.53 -7.19
C LEU A 131 -20.87 -7.70 -5.99
N TRP A 132 -19.60 -7.31 -5.90
CA TRP A 132 -19.12 -6.54 -4.76
C TRP A 132 -18.06 -5.53 -5.14
N ILE A 133 -17.96 -4.49 -4.32
CA ILE A 133 -16.93 -3.47 -4.40
C ILE A 133 -16.57 -3.01 -2.99
N ASN A 134 -15.28 -3.09 -2.66
CA ASN A 134 -14.70 -2.65 -1.40
C ASN A 134 -13.57 -1.68 -1.70
N GLY A 135 -13.37 -0.72 -0.81
CA GLY A 135 -12.34 0.29 -0.97
C GLY A 135 -11.71 0.60 0.36
N THR A 136 -10.42 0.90 0.35
CA THR A 136 -9.68 1.28 1.54
C THR A 136 -8.91 2.56 1.25
N LEU A 137 -9.15 3.60 2.03
CA LEU A 137 -8.39 4.85 2.06
C LEU A 137 -7.48 4.84 3.29
N GLY A 138 -6.25 5.33 3.19
CA GLY A 138 -5.34 5.43 4.33
C GLY A 138 -4.32 6.54 4.17
N SER A 139 -3.98 7.18 5.27
CA SER A 139 -2.83 8.08 5.36
C SER A 139 -1.85 7.54 6.41
N SER A 140 -0.55 7.75 6.18
CA SER A 140 0.51 7.35 7.11
C SER A 140 1.59 8.43 7.16
N ASP A 141 2.02 8.75 8.38
CA ASP A 141 3.19 9.58 8.66
C ASP A 141 4.31 8.66 9.20
N SER A 142 5.52 8.75 8.63
CA SER A 142 6.71 8.06 9.15
C SER A 142 7.72 9.07 9.67
N ASP A 143 8.11 8.91 10.94
CA ASP A 143 9.17 9.72 11.55
C ASP A 143 10.56 9.36 11.00
N ARG A 144 11.47 10.35 11.04
CA ARG A 144 12.87 10.23 10.58
C ARG A 144 13.59 9.15 11.41
N ARG A 145 14.15 8.14 10.73
CA ARG A 145 15.10 7.19 11.34
C ARG A 145 16.52 7.54 10.91
N SER A 146 17.52 7.13 11.69
CA SER A 146 18.94 7.50 11.51
C SER A 146 19.53 7.20 10.14
N SER A 147 18.86 6.37 9.32
CA SER A 147 19.27 6.01 7.96
C SER A 147 18.24 6.35 6.88
N ASN A 148 17.06 6.90 7.22
CA ASN A 148 15.96 7.10 6.26
C ASN A 148 15.24 8.43 6.53
N SER A 149 14.99 9.21 5.49
CA SER A 149 14.19 10.43 5.58
C SER A 149 12.75 10.16 6.04
N ALA A 150 12.17 11.11 6.78
CA ALA A 150 10.75 11.08 7.14
C ALA A 150 9.91 11.24 5.87
N PHE A 151 8.77 10.54 5.77
CA PHE A 151 7.87 10.68 4.64
C PHE A 151 6.41 10.66 5.08
N LYS A 152 5.57 11.36 4.32
CA LYS A 152 4.12 11.30 4.42
C LYS A 152 3.60 10.56 3.21
N SER A 153 2.67 9.63 3.41
CA SER A 153 2.09 8.86 2.33
C SER A 153 0.57 8.81 2.40
N ASP A 154 -0.08 9.10 1.28
CA ASP A 154 -1.50 8.89 1.07
C ASP A 154 -1.70 7.67 0.16
N THR A 155 -2.59 6.77 0.56
CA THR A 155 -2.89 5.53 -0.16
C THR A 155 -4.39 5.38 -0.32
N TRP A 156 -4.80 4.98 -1.52
CA TRP A 156 -6.16 4.51 -1.75
C TRP A 156 -6.14 3.22 -2.54
N SER A 157 -7.11 2.37 -2.25
CA SER A 157 -7.28 1.08 -2.89
C SER A 157 -8.74 0.80 -3.12
N LEU A 158 -9.03 0.16 -4.24
CA LEU A 158 -10.36 -0.26 -4.64
C LEU A 158 -10.25 -1.70 -5.12
N THR A 159 -11.22 -2.53 -4.78
CA THR A 159 -11.29 -3.92 -5.21
C THR A 159 -12.73 -4.25 -5.50
N SER A 160 -12.99 -4.74 -6.69
CA SER A 160 -14.32 -5.19 -7.08
C SER A 160 -14.26 -6.60 -7.61
N GLY A 161 -15.34 -7.34 -7.45
CA GLY A 161 -15.36 -8.73 -7.84
C GLY A 161 -16.76 -9.25 -8.10
N LEU A 162 -16.75 -10.47 -8.61
CA LEU A 162 -17.92 -11.26 -8.88
C LEU A 162 -17.70 -12.67 -8.32
N ASP A 163 -18.71 -13.18 -7.62
CA ASP A 163 -18.71 -14.54 -7.10
C ASP A 163 -19.99 -15.27 -7.46
N TYR A 164 -19.87 -16.58 -7.58
CA TYR A 164 -20.99 -17.46 -7.82
C TYR A 164 -21.03 -18.55 -6.77
N ARG A 165 -22.19 -18.74 -6.16
CA ARG A 165 -22.46 -19.81 -5.22
C ARG A 165 -22.99 -21.01 -6.00
N PHE A 166 -22.19 -22.05 -6.14
CA PHE A 166 -22.59 -23.25 -6.88
C PHE A 166 -23.54 -24.12 -6.06
N THR A 167 -23.36 -24.16 -4.75
CA THR A 167 -24.23 -24.84 -3.78
C THR A 167 -24.31 -24.03 -2.51
N ASP A 168 -25.22 -24.35 -1.59
CA ASP A 168 -25.30 -23.67 -0.28
C ASP A 168 -24.02 -23.78 0.55
N ARG A 169 -23.09 -24.64 0.11
CA ARG A 169 -21.82 -24.95 0.76
C ARG A 169 -20.60 -24.48 -0.02
N PHE A 170 -20.69 -24.20 -1.31
CA PHE A 170 -19.54 -23.94 -2.17
C PHE A 170 -19.72 -22.69 -3.01
N PHE A 171 -18.73 -21.80 -2.97
CA PHE A 171 -18.67 -20.62 -3.82
C PHE A 171 -17.25 -20.43 -4.39
N ALA A 172 -17.18 -19.76 -5.53
CA ALA A 172 -15.93 -19.25 -6.07
C ALA A 172 -16.16 -17.91 -6.76
N GLY A 173 -15.10 -17.12 -6.88
CA GLY A 173 -15.17 -15.82 -7.50
C GLY A 173 -13.82 -15.31 -7.97
N VAL A 174 -13.89 -14.21 -8.70
CA VAL A 174 -12.73 -13.46 -9.19
C VAL A 174 -12.90 -12.00 -8.82
N ALA A 175 -11.78 -11.34 -8.56
CA ALA A 175 -11.77 -9.91 -8.27
C ALA A 175 -10.59 -9.21 -8.92
N LEU A 176 -10.77 -7.92 -9.18
CA LEU A 176 -9.75 -7.02 -9.69
C LEU A 176 -9.52 -5.92 -8.67
N GLY A 177 -8.26 -5.59 -8.42
CA GLY A 177 -7.87 -4.52 -7.52
C GLY A 177 -7.09 -3.43 -8.23
N TYR A 178 -7.27 -2.20 -7.76
CA TYR A 178 -6.44 -1.05 -8.11
C TYR A 178 -6.03 -0.34 -6.83
N SER A 179 -4.76 0.03 -6.71
CA SER A 179 -4.27 0.90 -5.64
C SER A 179 -3.38 1.97 -6.21
N SER A 180 -3.43 3.15 -5.61
CA SER A 180 -2.50 4.23 -5.89
C SER A 180 -2.01 4.80 -4.57
N MET A 181 -0.73 5.19 -4.58
CA MET A 181 -0.03 5.68 -3.41
C MET A 181 0.95 6.76 -3.87
N SER A 182 0.99 7.85 -3.11
CA SER A 182 1.97 8.91 -3.28
C SER A 182 2.66 9.15 -1.95
N ALA A 183 3.97 9.30 -1.98
CA ALA A 183 4.77 9.64 -0.82
C ALA A 183 5.75 10.75 -1.12
N ASP A 184 5.75 11.76 -0.25
CA ASP A 184 6.65 12.90 -0.31
C ASP A 184 7.65 12.81 0.85
N PHE A 185 8.94 12.93 0.51
CA PHE A 185 10.02 12.88 1.49
C PHE A 185 10.32 14.27 2.04
N ALA A 186 10.63 14.34 3.33
CA ALA A 186 10.87 15.61 4.02
C ALA A 186 12.04 16.40 3.42
N GLY A 187 11.90 17.73 3.37
CA GLY A 187 12.94 18.63 2.89
C GLY A 187 13.10 18.66 1.36
N ASP A 188 12.02 18.40 0.61
CA ASP A 188 12.01 18.35 -0.87
C ASP A 188 13.04 17.37 -1.46
N GLN A 189 13.39 16.32 -0.71
CA GLN A 189 14.44 15.37 -1.09
C GLN A 189 14.00 14.36 -2.16
N GLY A 190 12.69 14.24 -2.40
CA GLY A 190 12.18 13.33 -3.41
C GLY A 190 10.70 13.05 -3.29
N SER A 191 10.19 12.29 -4.26
CA SER A 191 8.83 11.76 -4.27
C SER A 191 8.81 10.34 -4.80
N LEU A 192 7.86 9.54 -4.32
CA LEU A 192 7.62 8.18 -4.78
C LEU A 192 6.13 7.99 -5.03
N ASP A 193 5.79 7.79 -6.30
CA ASP A 193 4.44 7.46 -6.75
C ASP A 193 4.36 5.99 -7.12
N ALA A 194 3.26 5.31 -6.80
CA ALA A 194 3.02 3.93 -7.16
C ALA A 194 1.59 3.69 -7.60
N ASN A 195 1.42 2.85 -8.63
CA ASN A 195 0.12 2.33 -9.05
C ASN A 195 0.19 0.82 -9.14
N ALA A 196 -0.74 0.13 -8.48
CA ALA A 196 -0.80 -1.33 -8.45
C ALA A 196 -2.12 -1.84 -9.00
N LYS A 197 -2.04 -2.86 -9.85
CA LYS A 197 -3.19 -3.61 -10.37
C LYS A 197 -3.09 -5.05 -9.92
N SER A 198 -4.22 -5.66 -9.60
CA SER A 198 -4.24 -7.05 -9.17
C SER A 198 -5.42 -7.85 -9.71
N LEU A 199 -5.20 -9.16 -9.72
CA LEU A 199 -6.19 -10.17 -10.00
C LEU A 199 -6.21 -11.15 -8.82
N PHE A 200 -7.41 -11.46 -8.35
CA PHE A 200 -7.67 -12.45 -7.32
C PHE A 200 -8.55 -13.56 -7.86
N LEU A 201 -8.24 -14.79 -7.49
CA LEU A 201 -9.11 -15.95 -7.61
C LEU A 201 -9.37 -16.46 -6.19
N TYR A 202 -10.63 -16.64 -5.81
CA TYR A 202 -10.97 -17.06 -4.46
C TYR A 202 -12.10 -18.09 -4.45
N SER A 203 -12.12 -18.89 -3.40
CA SER A 203 -13.18 -19.90 -3.20
C SER A 203 -13.35 -20.22 -1.74
N GLY A 204 -14.49 -20.79 -1.40
CA GLY A 204 -14.77 -21.27 -0.05
C GLY A 204 -15.76 -22.41 -0.03
N TYR A 205 -15.63 -23.23 1.01
CA TYR A 205 -16.43 -24.41 1.26
C TYR A 205 -16.84 -24.51 2.73
N SER A 206 -18.12 -24.69 2.99
CA SER A 206 -18.67 -24.85 4.34
C SER A 206 -19.33 -26.21 4.51
N THR A 207 -19.10 -26.83 5.66
CA THR A 207 -19.68 -28.13 6.03
C THR A 207 -20.85 -27.94 7.01
N PRO A 208 -21.78 -28.91 7.09
CA PRO A 208 -22.94 -28.81 7.98
C PRO A 208 -22.62 -28.75 9.47
N ASN A 209 -21.43 -29.20 9.89
CA ASN A 209 -21.03 -29.22 11.31
C ASN A 209 -20.45 -27.87 11.79
N GLY A 210 -20.49 -26.83 10.96
CA GLY A 210 -19.98 -25.50 11.28
C GLY A 210 -18.52 -25.25 10.87
N LEU A 211 -17.82 -26.23 10.28
CA LEU A 211 -16.47 -26.05 9.75
C LEU A 211 -16.51 -25.43 8.35
N SER A 212 -15.74 -24.37 8.13
CA SER A 212 -15.61 -23.66 6.86
C SER A 212 -14.15 -23.49 6.48
N PHE A 213 -13.89 -23.56 5.18
CA PHE A 213 -12.59 -23.38 4.54
C PHE A 213 -12.73 -22.33 3.46
N ASP A 214 -11.71 -21.53 3.26
CA ASP A 214 -11.62 -20.63 2.11
C ASP A 214 -10.17 -20.37 1.77
N GLY A 215 -9.96 -19.86 0.56
CA GLY A 215 -8.65 -19.47 0.13
C GLY A 215 -8.72 -18.55 -1.07
N SER A 216 -7.60 -17.88 -1.30
CA SER A 216 -7.40 -17.03 -2.47
C SER A 216 -5.98 -17.13 -3.01
N LEU A 217 -5.87 -16.95 -4.31
CA LEU A 217 -4.62 -16.72 -5.02
C LEU A 217 -4.67 -15.31 -5.59
N SER A 218 -3.55 -14.60 -5.56
CA SER A 218 -3.45 -13.25 -6.09
C SER A 218 -2.21 -13.08 -6.95
N TYR A 219 -2.35 -12.26 -7.98
CA TYR A 219 -1.26 -11.68 -8.74
C TYR A 219 -1.40 -10.18 -8.73
N MET A 220 -0.33 -9.47 -8.41
CA MET A 220 -0.28 -8.01 -8.38
C MET A 220 0.92 -7.52 -9.17
N ARG A 221 0.71 -6.49 -9.99
CA ARG A 221 1.77 -5.75 -10.66
C ARG A 221 1.70 -4.30 -10.22
N SER A 222 2.83 -3.79 -9.76
CA SER A 222 2.99 -2.43 -9.26
C SER A 222 4.06 -1.71 -10.07
N ASP A 223 3.69 -0.58 -10.64
CA ASP A 223 4.60 0.31 -11.36
C ASP A 223 4.87 1.54 -10.46
N TYR A 224 6.14 1.86 -10.28
CA TYR A 224 6.61 2.96 -9.43
C TYR A 224 7.25 4.05 -10.28
N SER A 225 7.14 5.30 -9.85
CA SER A 225 7.89 6.44 -10.36
C SER A 225 8.58 7.10 -9.18
N GLN A 226 9.91 6.98 -9.13
CA GLN A 226 10.75 7.60 -8.12
C GLN A 226 11.43 8.86 -8.68
N LYS A 227 11.42 9.93 -7.90
CA LYS A 227 12.22 11.13 -8.12
C LYS A 227 13.06 11.35 -6.88
N ARG A 228 14.37 11.39 -7.04
CA ARG A 228 15.33 11.71 -5.98
C ARG A 228 16.03 13.01 -6.32
N VAL A 229 16.06 13.92 -5.36
CA VAL A 229 16.78 15.18 -5.45
C VAL A 229 18.15 14.96 -4.81
N ILE A 230 19.20 15.08 -5.63
CA ILE A 230 20.58 14.93 -5.19
C ILE A 230 21.19 16.33 -5.15
N GLU A 231 21.45 16.82 -3.94
CA GLU A 231 22.18 18.06 -3.72
C GLU A 231 23.42 17.74 -2.90
N LEU A 232 24.59 18.05 -3.46
CA LEU A 232 25.87 17.83 -2.80
C LEU A 232 26.45 19.16 -2.37
N PHE A 233 27.16 19.14 -1.26
CA PHE A 233 27.82 20.29 -0.68
C PHE A 233 29.34 20.09 -0.69
N GLU A 234 30.06 21.19 -0.82
CA GLU A 234 31.50 21.26 -0.64
C GLU A 234 31.83 22.27 0.46
N LEU A 235 32.94 22.05 1.17
CA LEU A 235 33.45 23.05 2.11
C LEU A 235 33.95 24.27 1.33
N ASP A 236 33.77 25.45 1.90
CA ASP A 236 34.38 26.66 1.35
C ASP A 236 35.90 26.68 1.55
N ALA A 237 36.58 27.66 0.95
CA ALA A 237 38.04 27.78 1.03
C ALA A 237 38.56 28.02 2.47
N SER A 238 37.71 28.48 3.39
CA SER A 238 38.07 28.65 4.81
C SER A 238 37.84 27.40 5.65
N GLY A 239 37.10 26.41 5.14
CA GLY A 239 36.72 25.19 5.86
C GLY A 239 35.69 25.41 6.98
N THR A 240 35.25 26.65 7.21
CA THR A 240 34.30 27.04 8.28
C THR A 240 32.89 27.28 7.75
N GLY A 241 32.69 27.19 6.44
CA GLY A 241 31.39 27.18 5.79
C GLY A 241 31.32 26.14 4.67
N TYR A 242 30.16 26.03 4.04
CA TYR A 242 29.93 25.11 2.94
C TYR A 242 28.95 25.71 1.93
N GLN A 243 29.02 25.25 0.69
CA GLN A 243 28.18 25.72 -0.40
C GLN A 243 27.63 24.55 -1.22
N SER A 244 26.45 24.76 -1.81
CA SER A 244 25.82 23.80 -2.70
C SER A 244 26.59 23.74 -4.03
N MET A 245 26.87 22.52 -4.50
CA MET A 245 27.47 22.27 -5.81
C MET A 245 26.42 22.27 -6.94
N GLY A 246 25.15 22.49 -6.59
CA GLY A 246 24.03 22.38 -7.50
C GLY A 246 23.17 21.15 -7.21
N ARG A 247 21.96 21.18 -7.79
CA ARG A 247 20.91 20.21 -7.57
C ARG A 247 20.66 19.40 -8.84
N ASP A 248 20.70 18.08 -8.71
CA ASP A 248 20.36 17.13 -9.78
C ASP A 248 19.13 16.30 -9.40
N ILE A 249 18.40 15.80 -10.40
CA ILE A 249 17.20 14.98 -10.20
C ILE A 249 17.39 13.64 -10.87
N ALA A 250 17.60 12.61 -10.05
CA ALA A 250 17.57 11.23 -10.51
C ALA A 250 16.14 10.72 -10.58
N ARG A 251 15.82 9.98 -11.65
CA ARG A 251 14.51 9.35 -11.85
C ARG A 251 14.66 7.86 -12.06
N GLY A 252 13.66 7.10 -11.64
CA GLY A 252 13.57 5.68 -11.96
C GLY A 252 12.12 5.22 -12.00
N ASP A 253 11.87 4.19 -12.80
CA ASP A 253 10.53 3.64 -12.99
C ASP A 253 10.53 2.12 -12.79
N PRO A 254 10.79 1.61 -11.56
CA PRO A 254 10.83 0.18 -11.32
C PRO A 254 9.43 -0.44 -11.36
N THR A 255 9.35 -1.69 -11.83
CA THR A 255 8.13 -2.52 -11.79
C THR A 255 8.35 -3.71 -10.86
N VAL A 256 7.36 -4.01 -10.04
CA VAL A 256 7.35 -5.17 -9.13
C VAL A 256 6.15 -6.06 -9.45
N ASN A 257 6.38 -7.37 -9.53
CA ASN A 257 5.32 -8.36 -9.61
C ASN A 257 5.29 -9.17 -8.32
N GLN A 258 4.10 -9.37 -7.75
CA GLN A 258 3.88 -10.10 -6.51
C GLN A 258 2.85 -11.20 -6.74
N PHE A 259 3.08 -12.35 -6.11
CA PHE A 259 2.12 -13.45 -6.03
C PHE A 259 1.76 -13.67 -4.56
N GLY A 260 0.48 -13.89 -4.29
CA GLY A 260 -0.01 -14.17 -2.95
C GLY A 260 -0.88 -15.42 -2.93
N ALA A 261 -0.89 -16.08 -1.78
CA ALA A 261 -1.81 -17.16 -1.48
C ALA A 261 -2.27 -17.02 -0.04
N ASN A 262 -3.58 -17.12 0.19
CA ASN A 262 -4.18 -17.09 1.51
C ASN A 262 -5.07 -18.31 1.68
N PHE A 263 -5.11 -18.87 2.89
CA PHE A 263 -6.05 -19.91 3.27
C PHE A 263 -6.61 -19.61 4.66
N GLY A 264 -7.88 -19.90 4.84
CA GLY A 264 -8.63 -19.70 6.07
C GLY A 264 -9.37 -20.96 6.47
N ILE A 265 -9.38 -21.24 7.76
CA ILE A 265 -10.21 -22.29 8.37
C ILE A 265 -10.96 -21.64 9.52
N THR A 266 -12.27 -21.83 9.58
CA THR A 266 -13.13 -21.27 10.62
C THR A 266 -14.07 -22.35 11.13
N TYR A 267 -14.23 -22.47 12.45
CA TYR A 267 -15.20 -23.37 13.06
C TYR A 267 -16.18 -22.56 13.90
N THR A 268 -17.45 -22.58 13.52
CA THR A 268 -18.50 -21.82 14.20
C THR A 268 -19.25 -22.72 15.17
N ILE A 269 -19.15 -22.43 16.46
CA ILE A 269 -19.91 -23.13 17.51
C ILE A 269 -21.25 -22.41 17.70
N MET A 270 -22.34 -23.07 17.31
CA MET A 270 -23.68 -22.60 17.62
C MET A 270 -24.10 -23.17 18.98
N ARG A 271 -24.28 -22.30 19.99
CA ARG A 271 -24.93 -22.65 21.27
C ARG A 271 -26.32 -22.00 21.30
N ASN A 272 -27.35 -22.80 21.58
CA ASN A 272 -28.73 -22.36 21.82
C ASN A 272 -29.45 -21.64 20.65
N THR A 273 -29.41 -22.19 19.43
CA THR A 273 -30.40 -21.82 18.40
C THR A 273 -31.70 -22.58 18.67
N TRP A 274 -32.67 -21.91 19.30
CA TRP A 274 -34.06 -22.35 19.43
C TRP A 274 -34.93 -21.48 18.51
#